data_AF-A0A4Y2J9C6-F1
#
_entry.id   AF-A0A4Y2J9C6-F1
#
_cell.length_a   1.000
_cell.length_b   1.000
_cell.length_c   1.000
_cell.angle_alpha   90.00
_cell.angle_beta   90.00
_cell.angle_gamma   90.00
#
_symmetry.space_group_name_H-M   'P 1'
#
loop_
_entity.id
_entity.type
_entity.pdbx_description
1 polymer ?
#
loop_
_entity_poly.entity_id
_entity_poly.type
_entity_poly.pdbx_seq_one_letter_code
_entity_poly.pdbx_strand_id
1 'polypeptide(L)'
;MAETLTYVTIWNWHCRLFDWSRHEILSYNELASPSDKNDGIIDITVSYDVTWQKRGHTSLYGISIVVDNLTDLVIDYDILSKYCSECTTARRDLGEHNVNFSIWHKTHSPEYSESYVGSSNVMEVKAAEIL
;
A
#
# COMPACT_ATOMS: atom_id res chain seq x y z
N MET A 1 17.63 -17.85 2.21
CA MET A 1 17.73 -18.02 0.73
C MET A 1 16.41 -18.42 0.07
N ALA A 2 15.59 -19.29 0.65
CA ALA A 2 14.27 -19.63 0.08
C ALA A 2 13.22 -18.51 0.22
N GLU A 3 13.21 -17.80 1.35
CA GLU A 3 12.29 -16.67 1.63
C GLU A 3 12.56 -15.45 0.74
N THR A 4 13.84 -15.19 0.41
CA THR A 4 14.24 -14.11 -0.50
C THR A 4 13.85 -14.39 -1.95
N LEU A 5 13.92 -15.65 -2.38
CA LEU A 5 13.50 -16.06 -3.73
C LEU A 5 11.98 -16.00 -3.90
N THR A 6 11.22 -16.37 -2.88
CA THR A 6 9.75 -16.29 -2.89
C THR A 6 9.26 -14.84 -2.84
N TYR A 7 9.88 -13.97 -2.06
CA TYR A 7 9.56 -12.54 -2.06
C TYR A 7 9.77 -11.89 -3.44
N VAL A 8 10.91 -12.14 -4.08
CA VAL A 8 11.23 -11.59 -5.40
C VAL A 8 10.29 -12.12 -6.48
N THR A 9 9.91 -13.40 -6.45
CA THR A 9 8.95 -13.94 -7.43
C THR A 9 7.56 -13.36 -7.24
N ILE A 10 7.07 -13.27 -5.99
CA ILE A 10 5.78 -12.67 -5.67
C ILE A 10 5.75 -11.20 -6.11
N TRP A 11 6.80 -10.43 -5.81
CA TRP A 11 6.92 -9.04 -6.24
C TRP A 11 6.89 -8.90 -7.76
N ASN A 12 7.64 -9.73 -8.49
CA ASN A 12 7.64 -9.71 -9.95
C ASN A 12 6.29 -10.11 -10.58
N TRP A 13 5.54 -10.99 -9.93
CA TRP A 13 4.17 -11.30 -10.36
C TRP A 13 3.22 -10.14 -10.10
N HIS A 14 3.38 -9.49 -8.95
CA HIS A 14 2.58 -8.34 -8.56
C HIS A 14 2.78 -7.16 -9.52
N CYS A 15 4.03 -6.77 -9.79
CA CYS A 15 4.33 -5.71 -10.76
C CYS A 15 3.72 -6.02 -12.14
N ARG A 16 3.88 -7.26 -12.62
CA ARG A 16 3.30 -7.66 -13.91
C ARG A 16 1.78 -7.60 -13.95
N LEU A 17 1.10 -7.91 -12.85
CA LEU A 17 -0.36 -7.83 -12.78
C LEU A 17 -0.83 -6.38 -12.91
N PHE A 18 -0.19 -5.42 -12.24
CA PHE A 18 -0.57 -4.01 -12.32
C PHE A 18 -0.17 -3.37 -13.64
N ASP A 19 1.00 -3.70 -14.18
CA ASP A 19 1.39 -3.24 -15.52
C ASP A 19 0.38 -3.74 -16.57
N TRP A 20 -0.06 -4.99 -16.45
CA TRP A 20 -1.11 -5.55 -17.30
C TRP A 20 -2.46 -4.86 -17.08
N SER A 21 -2.86 -4.65 -15.82
CA SER A 21 -4.15 -4.01 -15.48
C SER A 21 -4.20 -2.58 -16.04
N ARG A 22 -3.14 -1.79 -15.87
CA ARG A 22 -3.03 -0.44 -16.44
C ARG A 22 -3.08 -0.47 -17.96
N HIS A 23 -2.40 -1.42 -18.60
CA HIS A 23 -2.46 -1.57 -20.05
C HIS A 23 -3.88 -1.86 -20.55
N GLU A 24 -4.61 -2.73 -19.85
CA GLU A 24 -5.99 -3.07 -20.20
C GLU A 24 -6.94 -1.90 -19.98
N ILE A 25 -6.79 -1.15 -18.88
CA ILE A 25 -7.58 0.05 -18.59
C ILE A 25 -7.39 1.10 -19.69
N LEU A 26 -6.14 1.32 -20.13
CA LEU A 26 -5.85 2.23 -21.24
C LEU A 26 -6.56 1.78 -22.52
N SER A 27 -6.49 0.48 -22.85
CA SER A 27 -7.09 -0.04 -24.09
C SER A 27 -8.62 0.10 -24.10
N TYR A 28 -9.30 -0.20 -22.98
CA TYR A 28 -10.76 -0.04 -22.87
C TYR A 28 -11.19 1.42 -22.91
N ASN A 29 -10.48 2.31 -22.22
CA ASN A 29 -10.84 3.74 -22.20
C ASN A 29 -10.59 4.43 -23.55
N GLU A 30 -9.53 4.04 -24.28
CA GLU A 30 -9.31 4.51 -25.66
C GLU A 30 -10.46 4.10 -26.60
N LEU A 31 -11.01 2.89 -26.42
CA LEU A 31 -12.15 2.41 -27.20
C LEU A 31 -13.46 3.08 -26.80
N ALA A 32 -13.66 3.37 -25.51
CA ALA A 32 -14.87 4.00 -25.00
C ALA A 32 -15.01 5.48 -25.38
N SER A 33 -13.88 6.20 -25.48
CA SER A 33 -13.83 7.66 -25.70
C SER A 33 -12.69 8.04 -26.67
N PRO A 34 -12.82 7.72 -27.97
CA PRO A 34 -11.74 7.91 -28.95
C PRO A 34 -11.43 9.39 -29.28
N SER A 35 -12.26 10.34 -28.84
CA SER A 35 -12.17 11.77 -29.19
C SER A 35 -11.44 12.64 -28.17
N ASP A 36 -11.21 12.17 -26.94
CA ASP A 36 -10.57 12.95 -25.87
C ASP A 36 -9.06 12.75 -25.85
N LYS A 37 -8.42 12.94 -27.01
CA LYS A 37 -6.97 12.82 -27.15
C LYS A 37 -6.26 14.09 -26.68
N ASN A 38 -6.23 14.31 -25.37
CA ASN A 38 -5.24 15.20 -24.75
C ASN A 38 -3.95 14.39 -24.56
N ASP A 39 -2.86 14.71 -25.28
CA ASP A 39 -1.44 14.35 -25.05
C ASP A 39 -1.07 13.02 -24.33
N GLY A 40 -1.90 11.97 -24.40
CA GLY A 40 -1.69 10.71 -23.66
C GLY A 40 -2.20 10.71 -22.21
N ILE A 41 -3.03 11.67 -21.82
CA ILE A 41 -3.73 11.71 -20.54
C ILE A 41 -5.15 11.16 -20.74
N ILE A 42 -5.53 10.18 -19.92
CA ILE A 42 -6.85 9.57 -19.94
C ILE A 42 -7.56 9.91 -18.63
N ASP A 43 -8.75 10.51 -18.74
CA ASP A 43 -9.62 10.72 -17.59
C ASP A 43 -10.36 9.43 -17.28
N ILE A 44 -10.13 8.89 -16.08
CA ILE A 44 -10.74 7.66 -15.60
C ILE A 44 -11.61 7.94 -14.39
N THR A 45 -12.72 7.21 -14.27
CA THR A 45 -13.54 7.24 -13.07
C THR A 45 -13.15 6.08 -12.19
N VAL A 46 -12.71 6.37 -10.97
CA VAL A 46 -12.24 5.35 -10.02
C VAL A 46 -13.13 5.25 -8.80
N SER A 47 -13.13 4.08 -8.17
CA SER A 47 -13.55 3.88 -6.80
C SER A 47 -12.34 3.60 -5.93
N TYR A 48 -12.42 4.02 -4.66
CA TYR A 48 -11.37 3.87 -3.68
C TYR A 48 -11.96 3.27 -2.41
N ASP A 49 -11.29 2.27 -1.84
CA ASP A 49 -11.64 1.71 -0.53
C ASP A 49 -10.40 1.17 0.18
N VAL A 50 -10.50 1.05 1.50
CA VAL A 50 -9.47 0.46 2.36
C VAL A 50 -10.02 -0.75 3.08
N THR A 51 -9.22 -1.82 3.07
CA THR A 51 -9.55 -3.05 3.77
C THR A 51 -8.53 -3.37 4.85
N TRP A 52 -9.00 -4.02 5.91
CA TRP A 52 -8.19 -4.47 7.03
C TRP A 52 -8.30 -5.98 7.16
N GLN A 53 -7.22 -6.63 7.60
CA GLN A 53 -7.20 -8.07 7.86
C GLN A 53 -8.26 -8.50 8.89
N LYS A 54 -8.61 -7.63 9.84
CA LYS A 54 -9.56 -7.90 10.92
C LYS A 54 -10.66 -6.84 10.92
N ARG A 55 -11.91 -7.29 11.10
CA ARG A 55 -13.09 -6.42 11.18
C ARG A 55 -12.97 -5.42 12.35
N GLY A 56 -13.57 -4.24 12.17
CA GLY A 56 -13.67 -3.21 13.21
C GLY A 56 -12.38 -2.41 13.41
N HIS A 57 -11.55 -2.27 12.36
CA HIS A 57 -10.30 -1.50 12.38
C HIS A 57 -9.33 -1.92 13.51
N THR A 58 -9.39 -3.19 13.91
CA THR A 58 -8.51 -3.75 14.95
C THR A 58 -7.19 -4.27 14.39
N SER A 59 -7.04 -4.28 13.05
CA SER A 59 -5.80 -4.59 12.38
C SER A 59 -4.80 -3.44 12.49
N LEU A 60 -3.52 -3.80 12.55
CA LEU A 60 -2.39 -2.87 12.44
C LEU A 60 -1.97 -2.63 10.99
N TYR A 61 -2.53 -3.40 10.06
CA TYR A 61 -2.34 -3.28 8.62
C TYR A 61 -3.64 -2.87 7.94
N GLY A 62 -3.54 -1.88 7.05
CA GLY A 62 -4.59 -1.48 6.12
C GLY A 62 -4.04 -1.53 4.70
N ILE A 63 -4.84 -2.05 3.78
CA ILE A 63 -4.53 -2.07 2.35
C ILE A 63 -5.54 -1.20 1.64
N SER A 64 -5.06 -0.23 0.90
CA SER A 64 -5.86 0.75 0.18
C SER A 64 -5.78 0.46 -1.29
N ILE A 65 -6.91 0.51 -1.99
CA ILE A 65 -7.02 0.02 -3.36
C ILE A 65 -7.81 1.04 -4.18
N VAL A 66 -7.26 1.41 -5.34
CA VAL A 66 -7.95 2.21 -6.36
C VAL A 66 -8.35 1.30 -7.51
N VAL A 67 -9.64 1.26 -7.81
CA VAL A 67 -10.24 0.40 -8.84
C VAL A 67 -10.86 1.27 -9.93
N ASP A 68 -10.59 0.96 -11.18
CA ASP A 68 -11.26 1.58 -12.32
C ASP A 68 -12.73 1.11 -12.39
N ASN A 69 -13.68 2.03 -12.47
CA ASN A 69 -15.10 1.68 -12.46
C ASN A 69 -15.59 1.08 -13.80
N LEU A 70 -14.84 1.24 -14.89
CA LEU A 70 -15.25 0.72 -16.19
C LEU A 70 -14.85 -0.75 -16.36
N THR A 71 -13.62 -1.09 -15.95
CA THR A 71 -13.04 -2.43 -16.13
C THR A 71 -13.05 -3.27 -14.86
N ASP A 72 -13.37 -2.69 -13.70
CA ASP A 72 -13.25 -3.28 -12.37
C ASP A 72 -11.82 -3.76 -12.04
N LEU A 73 -10.81 -3.24 -12.73
CA LEU A 73 -9.40 -3.58 -12.53
C LEU A 73 -8.73 -2.64 -11.54
N VAL A 74 -7.79 -3.18 -10.76
CA VAL A 74 -7.01 -2.39 -9.80
C VAL A 74 -5.92 -1.61 -10.53
N ILE A 75 -5.89 -0.29 -10.31
CA ILE A 75 -4.90 0.63 -10.90
C ILE A 75 -3.71 0.81 -9.97
N ASP A 76 -3.98 0.98 -8.68
CA ASP A 76 -2.96 1.25 -7.69
C ASP A 76 -3.38 0.78 -6.30
N TYR A 77 -2.40 0.61 -5.43
CA TYR A 77 -2.62 0.21 -4.05
C TYR A 77 -1.53 0.76 -3.13
N ASP A 78 -1.88 0.96 -1.87
CA ASP A 78 -0.91 1.30 -0.83
C ASP A 78 -1.14 0.48 0.43
N ILE A 79 -0.06 0.15 1.14
CA ILE A 79 -0.09 -0.64 2.36
C ILE A 79 0.40 0.23 3.50
N LEU A 80 -0.54 0.63 4.35
CA LEU A 80 -0.22 1.32 5.59
C LEU A 80 -0.11 0.33 6.74
N SER A 81 0.94 0.52 7.56
CA SER A 81 1.22 -0.33 8.71
C SER A 81 1.52 0.51 9.95
N LYS A 82 0.99 0.04 11.08
CA LYS A 82 1.26 0.51 12.43
C LYS A 82 2.14 -0.46 13.22
N TYR A 83 2.70 -1.47 12.54
CA TYR A 83 3.46 -2.53 13.16
C TYR A 83 4.79 -2.74 12.45
N CYS A 84 5.88 -2.62 13.22
CA CYS A 84 7.20 -3.07 12.83
C CYS A 84 7.61 -4.26 13.70
N SER A 85 7.98 -5.37 13.05
CA SER A 85 8.49 -6.56 13.75
C SER A 85 9.82 -6.28 14.46
N GLU A 86 10.68 -5.44 13.87
CA GLU A 86 11.96 -5.03 14.46
C GLU A 86 11.73 -4.16 15.69
N CYS A 87 10.83 -3.17 15.63
CA CYS A 87 10.44 -2.35 16.79
C CYS A 87 9.89 -3.21 17.92
N THR A 88 9.03 -4.18 17.59
CA THR A 88 8.45 -5.10 18.56
C THR A 88 9.53 -5.94 19.25
N THR A 89 10.49 -6.45 18.49
CA THR A 89 11.61 -7.23 19.02
C THR A 89 12.53 -6.37 19.87
N ALA A 90 12.89 -5.17 19.41
CA ALA A 90 13.73 -4.23 20.14
C ALA A 90 13.09 -3.75 21.45
N ARG A 91 11.77 -3.51 21.48
CA ARG A 91 11.05 -3.19 22.72
C ARG A 91 11.14 -4.33 23.74
N ARG A 92 11.03 -5.58 23.27
CA ARG A 92 11.14 -6.77 24.12
C ARG A 92 12.56 -6.95 24.67
N ASP A 93 13.58 -6.77 23.83
CA ASP A 93 14.96 -7.12 24.15
C ASP A 93 15.71 -5.99 24.89
N LEU A 94 15.46 -4.73 24.54
CA LEU A 94 16.13 -3.55 25.15
C LEU A 94 15.33 -2.94 26.31
N GLY A 95 14.02 -3.19 26.34
CA GLY A 95 13.07 -2.56 27.26
C GLY A 95 12.63 -1.17 26.76
N GLU A 96 11.33 -0.95 26.63
CA GLU A 96 10.72 0.26 26.03
C GLU A 96 11.13 1.57 26.72
N HIS A 97 11.37 1.55 28.03
CA HIS A 97 11.78 2.73 28.81
C HIS A 97 13.30 2.90 28.93
N ASN A 98 14.09 2.07 28.23
CA ASN A 98 15.54 2.14 28.28
C ASN A 98 16.08 3.21 27.31
N VAL A 99 17.12 3.94 27.73
CA VAL A 99 17.90 4.83 26.87
C VAL A 99 18.39 4.12 25.61
N ASN A 100 18.78 2.85 25.73
CA ASN A 100 19.24 2.05 24.59
C ASN A 100 18.15 1.87 23.52
N PHE A 101 16.89 1.69 23.93
CA PHE A 101 15.77 1.63 23.00
C PHE A 101 15.55 2.98 22.31
N SER A 102 15.62 4.09 23.04
CA SER A 102 15.47 5.42 22.44
C SER A 102 16.55 5.73 21.41
N ILE A 103 17.81 5.35 21.68
CA ILE A 103 18.91 5.50 20.73
C ILE A 103 18.66 4.63 19.49
N TRP A 104 18.34 3.34 19.69
CA TRP A 104 18.06 2.40 18.60
C TRP A 104 16.88 2.86 17.74
N HIS A 105 15.79 3.29 18.36
CA HIS A 105 14.58 3.73 17.67
C HIS A 105 14.79 5.01 16.84
N LYS A 106 15.69 5.90 17.26
CA LYS A 106 16.07 7.07 16.45
C LYS A 106 16.91 6.70 15.23
N THR A 107 17.69 5.62 15.33
CA THR A 107 18.52 5.12 14.22
C THR A 107 17.76 4.15 13.30
N HIS A 108 16.75 3.48 13.82
CA HIS A 108 15.83 2.67 13.03
C HIS A 108 14.93 3.61 12.22
N SER A 109 14.93 3.50 10.90
CA SER A 109 13.98 4.23 10.06
C SER A 109 12.67 3.44 10.01
N PRO A 110 11.61 3.84 10.72
CA PRO A 110 10.33 3.13 10.72
C PRO A 110 9.62 3.22 9.37
N GLU A 111 10.09 4.06 8.45
CA GLU A 111 9.49 4.34 7.13
C GLU A 111 9.21 3.07 6.32
N TYR A 112 9.95 1.98 6.57
CA TYR A 112 9.79 0.74 5.82
C TYR A 112 8.72 -0.22 6.39
N SER A 113 8.25 -0.02 7.62
CA SER A 113 7.38 -1.02 8.29
C SER A 113 6.32 -0.43 9.23
N GLU A 114 6.53 0.76 9.78
CA GLU A 114 5.54 1.58 10.48
C GLU A 114 5.29 2.86 9.66
N SER A 115 4.68 2.69 8.49
CA SER A 115 4.37 3.79 7.58
C SER A 115 3.27 4.73 8.08
N TYR A 116 2.62 4.42 9.21
CA TYR A 116 1.52 5.22 9.75
C TYR A 116 1.53 5.36 11.27
N VAL A 117 1.38 6.61 11.74
CA VAL A 117 1.21 6.96 13.16
C VAL A 117 -0.18 7.56 13.37
N GLY A 118 -1.08 6.83 14.02
CA GLY A 118 -2.45 7.26 14.29
C GLY A 118 -3.42 6.13 14.62
N SER A 119 -4.72 6.43 14.65
CA SER A 119 -5.75 5.40 14.82
C SER A 119 -5.97 4.64 13.51
N SER A 120 -6.36 3.37 13.57
CA SER A 120 -6.52 2.58 12.34
C SER A 120 -7.64 3.11 11.45
N ASN A 121 -8.67 3.78 12.02
CA ASN A 121 -9.71 4.45 11.23
C ASN A 121 -9.17 5.59 10.36
N VAL A 122 -8.13 6.29 10.81
CA VAL A 122 -7.59 7.46 10.10
C VAL A 122 -6.55 7.03 9.05
N MET A 123 -6.19 5.74 9.00
CA MET A 123 -5.35 5.19 7.93
C MET A 123 -6.00 5.34 6.56
N GLU A 124 -7.32 5.25 6.48
CA GLU A 124 -8.07 5.42 5.22
C GLU A 124 -7.82 6.79 4.59
N VAL A 125 -8.05 7.85 5.36
CA VAL A 125 -7.80 9.22 4.91
C VAL A 125 -6.34 9.40 4.52
N LYS A 126 -5.41 8.80 5.29
CA LYS A 126 -3.99 8.97 4.99
C LYS A 126 -3.56 8.25 3.71
N ALA A 127 -4.08 7.07 3.45
CA ALA A 127 -3.77 6.35 2.23
C ALA A 127 -4.40 7.00 0.99
N ALA A 128 -5.57 7.63 1.14
CA ALA A 128 -6.20 8.42 0.07
C ALA A 128 -5.40 9.68 -0.31
N GLU A 129 -4.48 10.15 0.55
CA GLU A 129 -3.55 11.24 0.21
C GLU A 129 -2.31 10.75 -0.56
N ILE A 130 -2.02 9.45 -0.50
CA ILE A 130 -0.82 8.83 -1.11
C ILE A 130 -1.12 8.38 -2.53
N LEU A 131 -2.33 7.84 -2.75
CA LEU A 131 -2.85 7.35 -4.02
C LEU A 131 -3.55 8.47 -4.81
#